data_AF-A0A210VT19-F1
#
_entry.id   AF-A0A210VT19-F1
#
_cell.length_a   1.000
_cell.length_b   1.000
_cell.length_c   1.000
_cell.angle_alpha   90.00
_cell.angle_beta   90.00
_cell.angle_gamma   90.00
#
_symmetry.space_group_name_H-M   'P 1'
#
loop_
_entity.id
_entity.type
_entity.pdbx_description
1 polymer ?
#
loop_
_entity_poly.entity_id
_entity_poly.type
_entity_poly.pdbx_seq_one_letter_code
_entity_poly.pdbx_strand_id
1 'polypeptide(L)'
;MPESELLAIAAHLHVLLRRSCGRVTDTEWLAANAEYAAEIIRFAREQEGTRSTPELVDWTHRFEAAWNAALAGNAERSPLMQRAGELMRQRAENRKYVGTLR
;
A
#
# COMPACT_ATOMS: atom_id res chain seq x y z
N MET A 1 6.99 0.62 -6.22
CA MET A 1 6.34 -0.41 -7.05
C MET A 1 5.59 0.30 -8.17
N PRO A 2 5.74 -0.07 -9.45
CA PRO A 2 4.96 0.55 -10.51
C PRO A 2 3.49 0.19 -10.34
N GLU A 3 2.60 1.16 -10.54
CA GLU A 3 1.13 1.02 -10.40
C GLU A 3 0.56 -0.18 -11.18
N SER A 4 1.21 -0.53 -12.29
CA SER A 4 0.91 -1.70 -13.12
C SER A 4 1.07 -3.05 -12.41
N GLU A 5 2.00 -3.18 -11.46
CA GLU A 5 2.23 -4.43 -10.73
C GLU A 5 1.15 -4.66 -9.67
N LEU A 6 0.76 -3.61 -8.94
CA LEU A 6 -0.34 -3.67 -7.98
C LEU A 6 -1.67 -4.04 -8.66
N LEU A 7 -1.93 -3.45 -9.82
CA LEU A 7 -3.11 -3.76 -10.63
C LEU A 7 -3.10 -5.22 -11.10
N ALA A 8 -1.95 -5.76 -11.51
CA ALA A 8 -1.82 -7.17 -11.90
C ALA A 8 -2.12 -8.11 -10.73
N ILE A 9 -1.63 -7.79 -9.52
CA ILE A 9 -1.92 -8.55 -8.30
C ILE A 9 -3.42 -8.46 -7.95
N ALA A 10 -4.01 -7.26 -8.03
CA ALA A 10 -5.44 -7.04 -7.80
C ALA A 10 -6.32 -7.84 -8.79
N ALA A 11 -5.93 -7.88 -10.07
CA ALA A 11 -6.62 -8.67 -11.10
C ALA A 11 -6.54 -10.17 -10.80
N HIS A 12 -5.40 -10.66 -10.34
CA HIS A 12 -5.26 -12.06 -9.96
C HIS A 12 -6.16 -12.39 -8.75
N LEU A 13 -6.13 -11.54 -7.71
CA LEU A 13 -6.99 -11.70 -6.53
C LEU A 13 -8.49 -11.68 -6.91
N HIS A 14 -8.91 -10.80 -7.81
CA HIS A 14 -10.28 -10.78 -8.35
C HIS A 14 -10.70 -12.13 -8.94
N VAL A 15 -9.86 -12.74 -9.79
CA VAL A 15 -10.17 -14.04 -10.42
C VAL A 15 -10.31 -15.12 -9.35
N LEU A 16 -9.43 -15.12 -8.34
CA LEU A 16 -9.48 -16.07 -7.23
C LEU A 16 -10.75 -15.92 -6.39
N LEU A 17 -11.14 -14.70 -6.06
CA LEU A 17 -12.37 -14.41 -5.32
C LEU A 17 -13.61 -14.85 -6.13
N ARG A 18 -13.65 -14.51 -7.43
CA ARG A 18 -14.76 -14.90 -8.30
C ARG A 18 -14.93 -16.41 -8.37
N ARG A 19 -13.85 -17.18 -8.54
CA ARG A 19 -13.93 -18.64 -8.69
C ARG A 19 -14.16 -19.39 -7.38
N SER A 20 -13.61 -18.91 -6.26
CA SER A 20 -13.69 -19.60 -4.97
C SER A 20 -15.00 -19.31 -4.24
N CYS A 21 -15.43 -18.05 -4.22
CA CYS A 21 -16.57 -17.57 -3.44
C CYS A 21 -17.65 -16.89 -4.28
N GLY A 22 -17.53 -16.83 -5.61
CA GLY A 22 -18.53 -16.21 -6.48
C GLY A 22 -18.57 -14.68 -6.39
N ARG A 23 -17.63 -14.07 -5.66
CA ARG A 23 -17.58 -12.63 -5.42
C ARG A 23 -16.90 -11.93 -6.60
N VAL A 24 -17.63 -11.05 -7.27
CA VAL A 24 -17.07 -10.12 -8.26
C VAL A 24 -16.62 -8.86 -7.53
N THR A 25 -15.36 -8.48 -7.73
CA THR A 25 -14.75 -7.25 -7.19
C THR A 25 -14.33 -6.32 -8.34
N ASP A 26 -14.25 -5.03 -8.08
CA ASP A 26 -13.69 -4.09 -9.06
C ASP A 26 -12.16 -4.07 -8.93
N THR A 27 -11.45 -4.41 -10.01
CA THR A 27 -9.98 -4.51 -10.01
C THR A 27 -9.29 -3.15 -9.94
N GLU A 28 -9.85 -2.15 -10.61
CA GLU A 28 -9.28 -0.80 -10.64
C GLU A 28 -9.49 -0.11 -9.30
N TRP A 29 -10.70 -0.25 -8.74
CA TRP A 29 -11.01 0.32 -7.44
C TRP A 29 -10.20 -0.38 -6.32
N LEU A 30 -9.98 -1.69 -6.42
CA LEU A 30 -9.13 -2.45 -5.51
C LEU A 30 -7.68 -1.94 -5.51
N ALA A 31 -7.17 -1.49 -6.65
CA ALA A 31 -5.81 -0.95 -6.77
C ALA A 31 -5.69 0.55 -6.44
N ALA A 32 -6.80 1.27 -6.23
CA ALA A 32 -6.79 2.72 -6.09
C ALA A 32 -7.34 3.24 -4.74
N ASN A 33 -8.17 2.46 -4.03
CA ASN A 33 -8.86 2.92 -2.82
C ASN A 33 -8.52 2.08 -1.60
N ALA A 34 -8.02 2.74 -0.55
CA ALA A 34 -7.55 2.10 0.67
C ALA A 34 -8.65 1.44 1.49
N GLU A 35 -9.83 2.05 1.58
CA GLU A 35 -10.96 1.50 2.34
C GLU A 35 -11.49 0.23 1.65
N TYR A 36 -11.66 0.29 0.33
CA TYR A 36 -12.09 -0.85 -0.45
C TYR A 36 -11.06 -1.99 -0.40
N ALA A 37 -9.77 -1.68 -0.55
CA ALA A 37 -8.71 -2.67 -0.43
C ALA A 37 -8.68 -3.35 0.95
N ALA A 38 -8.81 -2.57 2.03
CA ALA A 38 -8.86 -3.11 3.39
C ALA A 38 -10.06 -4.05 3.60
N GLU A 39 -11.24 -3.69 3.11
CA GLU A 39 -12.42 -4.55 3.21
C GLU A 39 -12.28 -5.83 2.40
N ILE A 40 -11.70 -5.77 1.20
CA ILE A 40 -11.45 -6.97 0.39
C ILE A 40 -10.41 -7.88 1.05
N ILE A 41 -9.35 -7.33 1.66
CA ILE A 41 -8.38 -8.12 2.43
C ILE A 41 -9.04 -8.79 3.64
N ARG A 42 -9.84 -8.03 4.41
CA ARG A 42 -10.61 -8.57 5.54
C ARG A 42 -11.52 -9.71 5.10
N PHE A 43 -12.29 -9.50 4.05
CA PHE A 43 -13.16 -10.52 3.48
C PHE A 43 -12.38 -11.76 3.02
N ALA A 44 -11.27 -11.58 2.29
CA ALA A 44 -10.47 -12.70 1.79
C ALA A 44 -9.90 -13.55 2.94
N ARG A 45 -9.49 -12.91 4.04
CA ARG A 45 -9.02 -13.59 5.26
C ARG A 45 -10.14 -14.34 5.98
N GLU A 46 -11.36 -13.81 6.03
CA GLU A 46 -12.51 -14.51 6.62
C GLU A 46 -12.87 -15.79 5.87
N GLN A 47 -12.50 -15.88 4.59
CA GLN A 47 -12.73 -17.07 3.77
C GLN A 47 -11.69 -18.18 4.02
N GLU A 48 -10.60 -17.91 4.75
CA GLU A 48 -9.55 -18.86 5.16
C GLU A 48 -10.10 -19.92 6.13
N GLY A 49 -10.81 -20.90 5.58
CA GLY A 49 -11.27 -22.08 6.32
C GLY A 49 -12.50 -22.73 5.69
N THR A 50 -13.50 -21.93 5.29
CA THR A 50 -14.74 -22.47 4.74
C THR A 50 -14.61 -22.89 3.27
N ARG A 51 -13.85 -22.12 2.48
CA ARG A 51 -13.80 -22.30 1.01
C ARG A 51 -12.48 -21.87 0.37
N SER A 52 -11.46 -21.60 1.18
CA SER A 52 -10.19 -21.05 0.71
C SER A 52 -9.35 -22.11 0.02
N THR A 53 -8.83 -21.76 -1.15
CA THR A 53 -7.72 -22.47 -1.80
C THR A 53 -6.40 -21.91 -1.27
N PRO A 54 -5.32 -22.72 -1.13
CA PRO A 54 -4.00 -22.21 -0.74
C PRO A 54 -3.52 -21.02 -1.59
N GLU A 55 -3.90 -21.01 -2.87
CA GLU A 55 -3.62 -19.92 -3.80
C GLU A 55 -4.33 -18.61 -3.40
N LEU A 56 -5.55 -18.65 -2.86
CA LEU A 56 -6.26 -17.46 -2.40
C LEU A 56 -5.53 -16.83 -1.20
N VAL A 57 -5.04 -17.65 -0.27
CA VAL A 57 -4.27 -17.20 0.88
C VAL A 57 -2.97 -16.51 0.44
N ASP A 58 -2.20 -17.17 -0.43
CA ASP A 58 -0.92 -16.64 -0.93
C ASP A 58 -1.12 -15.29 -1.64
N TRP A 59 -2.11 -15.21 -2.53
CA TRP A 59 -2.39 -13.98 -3.27
C TRP A 59 -2.99 -12.87 -2.41
N THR A 60 -3.74 -13.20 -1.37
CA THR A 60 -4.22 -12.20 -0.39
C THR A 60 -3.03 -11.59 0.36
N HIS A 61 -2.11 -12.43 0.83
CA HIS A 61 -0.89 -11.98 1.50
C HIS A 61 0.01 -11.14 0.58
N ARG A 62 0.18 -11.56 -0.69
CA ARG A 62 0.92 -10.79 -1.70
C ARG A 62 0.28 -9.43 -1.97
N PHE A 63 -1.05 -9.39 -2.12
CA PHE A 63 -1.77 -8.15 -2.35
C PHE A 63 -1.61 -7.20 -1.17
N GLU A 64 -1.78 -7.67 0.06
CA GLU A 64 -1.61 -6.86 1.26
C GLU A 64 -0.19 -6.32 1.40
N ALA A 65 0.83 -7.14 1.13
CA ALA A 65 2.22 -6.69 1.14
C ALA A 65 2.49 -5.60 0.07
N ALA A 66 1.98 -5.80 -1.15
CA ALA A 66 2.12 -4.85 -2.24
C ALA A 66 1.38 -3.53 -1.95
N TRP A 67 0.17 -3.62 -1.38
CA TRP A 67 -0.65 -2.48 -0.97
C TRP A 67 0.06 -1.64 0.10
N ASN A 68 0.57 -2.28 1.15
CA ASN A 68 1.30 -1.61 2.22
C ASN A 68 2.59 -0.94 1.71
N ALA A 69 3.31 -1.59 0.79
CA ALA A 69 4.47 -0.99 0.13
C ALA A 69 4.10 0.24 -0.72
N ALA A 70 2.97 0.21 -1.42
CA ALA A 70 2.47 1.34 -2.20
C ALA A 70 2.07 2.52 -1.29
N LEU A 71 1.40 2.25 -0.16
CA LEU A 71 1.06 3.26 0.85
C LEU A 71 2.31 3.90 1.47
N ALA A 72 3.30 3.09 1.85
CA ALA A 72 4.56 3.58 2.41
C ALA A 72 5.31 4.48 1.40
N GLY A 73 5.39 4.05 0.14
CA GLY A 73 6.01 4.85 -0.92
C GLY A 73 5.24 6.14 -1.26
N ASN A 74 3.92 6.19 -1.03
CA ASN A 74 3.14 7.43 -1.15
C ASN A 74 3.39 8.39 0.03
N ALA A 75 3.52 7.86 1.24
CA ALA A 75 3.85 8.66 2.42
C ALA A 75 5.22 9.35 2.29
N GLU A 76 6.22 8.65 1.74
CA GLU A 76 7.55 9.21 1.46
C GLU A 76 7.54 10.30 0.37
N ARG A 77 6.59 10.25 -0.56
CA ARG A 77 6.42 11.25 -1.64
C ARG A 77 5.67 12.50 -1.21
N SER A 78 5.23 12.62 0.05
CA SER A 78 4.50 13.79 0.53
C SER A 78 5.35 15.07 0.45
N PRO A 79 5.05 16.03 -0.45
CA PRO A 79 5.89 17.21 -0.69
C PRO A 79 6.00 18.11 0.55
N LEU A 80 4.95 18.11 1.40
CA LEU A 80 4.93 18.87 2.65
C LEU A 80 5.91 18.29 3.68
N MET A 81 6.01 16.96 3.78
CA MET A 81 6.94 16.31 4.69
C MET A 81 8.39 16.55 4.24
N GLN A 82 8.63 16.49 2.93
CA GLN A 82 9.93 16.79 2.32
C GLN A 82 10.34 18.25 2.56
N ARG A 83 9.44 19.21 2.28
CA ARG A 83 9.64 20.65 2.53
C ARG A 83 9.90 20.94 4.02
N ALA A 84 9.15 20.30 4.92
CA ALA A 84 9.36 20.44 6.36
C ALA A 84 10.75 19.93 6.79
N GLY A 85 11.19 18.80 6.23
CA GLY A 85 12.53 18.26 6.45
C GLY A 85 13.66 19.19 5.96
N GLU A 86 13.51 19.78 4.77
CA GLU A 86 14.46 20.75 4.21
C GLU A 86 14.59 22.01 5.07
N LEU A 87 13.46 22.58 5.51
CA LEU A 87 13.44 23.76 6.38
C LEU A 87 14.11 23.48 7.74
N MET A 88 13.90 22.29 8.30
CA MET A 88 14.55 21.89 9.55
C MET A 88 16.07 21.72 9.38
N ARG A 89 16.52 21.18 8.24
CA ARG A 89 17.94 21.05 7.89
C ARG A 89 18.61 22.41 7.73
N GLN A 90 18.00 23.33 6.99
CA GLN A 90 18.47 24.70 6.80
C GLN A 90 18.59 25.48 8.12
N ARG A 91 17.65 25.27 9.05
CA ARG A 91 17.68 25.92 10.38
C ARG A 91 18.76 25.34 11.30
N ALA A 92 19.09 24.05 11.15
CA ALA A 92 20.18 23.41 11.89
C ALA A 92 21.55 23.84 11.35
N GLU A 93 21.69 23.95 10.03
CA GLU A 93 22.89 24.47 9.37
C GLU A 93 23.15 25.93 9.74
N ASN A 94 22.14 26.80 9.66
CA ASN A 94 22.26 28.19 10.09
C ASN A 94 22.73 28.31 11.56
N ARG A 95 22.21 27.47 12.46
CA ARG A 95 22.65 27.47 13.87
C ARG A 95 24.11 27.03 14.04
N LYS A 96 24.64 26.16 13.19
CA LYS A 96 26.07 25.77 13.21
C LYS A 96 27.00 26.92 12.79
N TYR A 97 26.54 27.83 11.94
CA TYR A 97 27.34 28.99 11.49
C TYR A 97 27.39 30.16 12.50
N VAL A 98 26.57 30.16 13.56
CA VAL A 98 26.54 31.24 14.58
C VAL A 98 27.52 30.97 15.74
N GLY A 99 28.41 29.99 15.62
CA GLY A 99 29.44 29.72 16.62
C GLY A 99 30.83 29.68 16.00
N THR A 100 31.52 30.81 15.99
CA THR A 100 32.90 31.02 16.49
C THR A 100 33.34 32.44 16.10
N LEU A 101 33.03 33.42 16.95
CA LEU A 101 33.74 34.69 17.00
C LEU A 101 34.14 34.92 18.46
N ARG A 102 35.17 34.20 18.90
CA ARG A 102 36.06 34.58 19.99
C ARG A 102 37.26 33.65 20.07
#